data_AF-A0A916GN36-F1
#
_entry.id   AF-A0A916GN36-F1
#
_cell.length_a   1.000
_cell.length_b   1.000
_cell.length_c   1.000
_cell.angle_alpha   90.00
_cell.angle_beta   90.00
_cell.angle_gamma   90.00
#
_symmetry.space_group_name_H-M   'P 1'
#
loop_
_entity.id
_entity.type
_entity.pdbx_description
1 polymer ?
#
loop_
_entity_poly.entity_id
_entity_poly.type
_entity_poly.pdbx_seq_one_letter_code
_entity_poly.pdbx_strand_id
1 'polypeptide(L)' 'LPFGGVGESGKGHYHGFEGFEAFSKKKAVFFQSRVNGMGLFKPPYGTLFERMINLLIR' A
#
# COMPACT_ATOMS: atom_id res chain seq x y z
N LEU A 1 -15.33 17.97 -5.05
CA LEU A 1 -14.30 18.97 -4.67
C LEU A 1 -14.18 18.86 -3.16
N PRO A 2 -13.02 18.43 -2.65
CA PRO A 2 -12.81 18.27 -1.21
C PRO A 2 -12.83 19.64 -0.53
N PHE A 3 -13.72 19.81 0.45
CA PHE A 3 -13.80 21.01 1.27
C PHE A 3 -13.24 20.73 2.67
N GLY A 4 -12.25 21.51 3.10
CA GLY A 4 -11.57 21.32 4.37
C GLY A 4 -10.47 22.35 4.61
N GLY A 5 -10.04 22.46 5.87
CA GLY A 5 -9.00 23.40 6.30
C GLY A 5 -7.59 22.81 6.25
N VAL A 6 -6.59 23.68 6.48
CA VAL A 6 -5.18 23.32 6.68
C VAL A 6 -4.56 24.15 7.82
N GLY A 7 -3.72 23.53 8.65
CA GLY A 7 -3.09 24.21 9.79
C GLY A 7 -4.08 24.59 10.90
N GLU A 8 -4.05 25.86 11.31
CA GLU A 8 -4.98 26.42 12.33
C GLU A 8 -6.44 26.44 11.86
N SER A 9 -6.67 26.36 10.55
CA SER A 9 -8.03 26.34 9.98
C SER A 9 -8.68 24.94 9.98
N GLY A 10 -7.97 23.89 10.40
CA GLY A 10 -8.47 22.51 10.50
C GLY A 10 -7.64 21.49 9.73
N LYS A 11 -8.03 20.21 9.80
CA LYS A 11 -7.40 19.11 9.06
C LYS A 11 -8.44 18.14 8.52
N GLY A 12 -8.14 17.55 7.36
CA GLY A 12 -9.06 16.69 6.64
C GLY A 12 -10.02 17.49 5.77
N HIS A 13 -10.81 16.78 4.97
CA HIS A 13 -11.75 17.37 4.04
C HIS A 13 -12.92 16.41 3.84
N TYR A 14 -14.05 16.94 3.39
CA TYR A 14 -15.27 16.20 3.12
C TYR A 14 -15.94 16.78 1.86
N HIS A 15 -17.24 16.52 1.71
CA HIS A 15 -18.11 16.81 0.57
C HIS A 15 -18.17 15.65 -0.42
N GLY A 16 -19.38 15.24 -0.82
CA GLY A 16 -19.58 14.13 -1.75
C GLY A 16 -18.90 12.83 -1.33
N PHE A 17 -18.13 12.25 -2.26
CA PHE A 17 -17.40 10.99 -2.06
C PHE A 17 -16.31 11.12 -1.00
N GLU A 18 -15.69 12.28 -0.90
CA GLU A 18 -14.62 12.58 0.04
C GLU A 18 -15.15 12.55 1.49
N GLY A 19 -16.42 12.92 1.70
CA GLY A 19 -17.09 12.73 2.99
C GLY A 19 -17.30 11.25 3.35
N PHE A 20 -17.68 10.41 2.37
CA PHE A 20 -17.80 8.97 2.59
C PHE A 20 -16.45 8.35 2.95
N GLU A 21 -15.37 8.74 2.27
CA GLU A 21 -14.02 8.26 2.59
C GLU A 21 -13.56 8.72 3.98
N ALA A 22 -13.86 9.96 4.37
CA ALA A 22 -13.48 10.51 5.68
C ALA A 22 -14.08 9.72 6.86
N PHE A 23 -15.25 9.12 6.68
CA PHE A 23 -15.93 8.28 7.68
C PHE A 23 -15.79 6.78 7.43
N SER A 24 -15.01 6.37 6.43
CA SER A 24 -14.80 4.97 6.08
C SER A 24 -13.38 4.52 6.42
N LYS A 25 -13.23 3.25 6.79
CA LYS A 25 -11.92 2.63 6.97
C LYS A 25 -11.52 1.90 5.68
N LYS A 26 -10.52 2.42 4.96
CA LYS A 26 -9.92 1.72 3.82
C LYS A 26 -9.18 0.47 4.31
N LYS A 27 -9.87 -0.68 4.26
CA LYS A 27 -9.32 -1.98 4.67
C LYS A 27 -8.52 -2.59 3.53
N ALA A 28 -7.21 -2.69 3.71
CA ALA A 28 -6.37 -3.45 2.79
C ALA A 28 -6.70 -4.95 2.90
N VAL A 29 -6.95 -5.60 1.75
CA VAL A 29 -7.14 -7.05 1.64
C VAL A 29 -6.20 -7.55 0.57
N PHE A 30 -5.30 -8.48 0.93
CA PHE A 30 -4.35 -9.08 0.01
C PHE A 30 -4.80 -10.50 -0.36
N PHE A 31 -4.90 -10.77 -1.66
CA PHE A 31 -5.21 -12.10 -2.19
C PHE A 31 -3.97 -12.69 -2.86
N GLN A 32 -3.49 -13.80 -2.30
CA GLN A 32 -2.34 -14.53 -2.84
C GLN A 32 -2.81 -15.62 -3.80
N SER A 33 -2.43 -15.53 -5.08
CA SER A 33 -2.69 -16.58 -6.06
C SER A 33 -1.97 -17.88 -5.71
N ARG A 34 -2.51 -19.03 -6.13
CA ARG A 34 -1.84 -20.34 -6.00
C ARG A 34 -0.49 -20.37 -6.73
N VAL A 35 -0.41 -19.68 -7.87
CA VAL A 35 0.85 -19.44 -8.59
C VAL A 35 1.35 -18.08 -8.15
N ASN A 36 2.34 -18.05 -7.27
CA ASN A 36 2.94 -16.82 -6.76
C ASN A 36 4.46 -16.96 -6.65
N GLY A 37 5.16 -15.82 -6.70
CA GLY A 37 6.61 -15.74 -6.52
C GLY A 37 7.08 -15.76 -5.06
N MET A 38 6.18 -15.99 -4.08
CA MET A 38 6.53 -15.92 -2.65
C MET A 38 7.61 -16.94 -2.27
N GLY A 39 7.68 -18.06 -3.00
CA GLY A 39 8.72 -19.08 -2.81
C GLY A 39 10.14 -18.59 -3.09
N LEU A 40 10.30 -17.58 -3.96
CA LEU A 40 11.61 -16.98 -4.27
C LEU A 40 12.17 -16.18 -3.09
N PHE A 41 11.32 -15.77 -2.15
CA PHE A 41 11.71 -15.07 -0.94
C PHE A 41 11.89 -16.00 0.27
N LYS A 42 11.78 -17.33 0.08
CA LYS A 42 11.99 -18.31 1.16
C LYS A 42 13.45 -18.81 1.17
N PRO A 43 14.00 -19.18 2.33
CA PRO A 43 15.33 -19.77 2.41
C PRO A 43 15.37 -21.15 1.71
N PRO A 44 16.57 -21.62 1.30
CA PRO A 44 17.89 -21.00 1.47
C PRO A 44 18.16 -19.87 0.46
N TYR A 45 18.71 -18.75 0.95
CA TYR A 45 19.08 -17.61 0.12
C TYR A 45 20.37 -17.91 -0.64
N GLY A 46 20.28 -18.01 -1.97
CA GLY A 46 21.42 -18.26 -2.85
C GLY A 46 21.68 -17.13 -3.83
N THR A 47 22.55 -17.39 -4.80
CA THR A 47 22.96 -16.42 -5.83
C THR A 47 21.77 -15.84 -6.63
N LEU A 48 20.69 -16.60 -6.80
CA LEU A 48 19.45 -16.12 -7.43
C LEU A 48 18.73 -15.07 -6.57
N PHE A 49 18.65 -15.30 -5.25
CA PHE A 49 18.04 -14.36 -4.32
C PHE A 49 18.83 -13.05 -4.26
N GLU A 50 20.17 -13.14 -4.20
CA GLU A 50 21.03 -11.95 -4.25
C GLU A 50 20.87 -11.16 -5.55
N ARG A 51 20.80 -11.83 -6.70
CA ARG A 51 20.54 -11.19 -7.99
C ARG A 51 19.17 -10.50 -8.02
N MET A 52 18.13 -11.13 -7.46
CA MET A 52 16.80 -10.53 -7.38
C MET A 52 16.77 -9.31 -6.47
N ILE A 53 17.37 -9.39 -5.28
CA ILE A 53 17.42 -8.28 -4.33
C ILE A 53 18.22 -7.10 -4.90
N ASN A 54 19.37 -7.35 -5.54
CA ASN A 54 20.16 -6.32 -6.20
C ASN A 54 19.42 -5.63 -7.36
N LEU A 55 18.49 -6.34 -8.01
CA LEU A 55 17.61 -5.76 -9.03
C LEU A 55 16.47 -4.93 -8.42
N LEU A 56 15.91 -5.37 -7.28
CA LEU A 56 14.76 -4.73 -6.63
C LEU A 56 15.13 -3.50 -5.78
N ILE A 57 16.34 -3.48 -5.22
CA ILE A 57 16.84 -2.37 -4.38
C ILE A 57 17.44 -1.23 -5.23
N ARG A 58 17.83 -1.53 -6.48
CA ARG A 58 18.37 -0.54 -7.41
C ARG A 58 17.27 0.27 -8.09
#